data_AF-A0A8J1W1K9-F1
#
_entry.id   AF-A0A8J1W1K9-F1
#
_cell.length_a   1.000
_cell.length_b   1.000
_cell.length_c   1.000
_cell.angle_alpha   90.00
_cell.angle_beta   90.00
_cell.angle_gamma   90.00
#
_symmetry.space_group_name_H-M   'P 1'
#
loop_
_entity.id
_entity.type
_entity.pdbx_description
1 polymer ?
#
loop_
_entity_poly.entity_id
_entity_poly.type
_entity_poly.pdbx_seq_one_letter_code
_entity_poly.pdbx_strand_id
1 'polypeptide(L)'
;IGLPIDRESVRRLCLLEVFLSGNGLIVTPVVLLVTDNATNPILNPTEVTQLFSMPLPSFLYDRPSLIPGWHFGLSGRVSLDPAQQLPPPEIDYADGQGRVGGKEGRYYQYRDVSWGSGVVRMHRFLTGREGGGIKPVYGLTAAILIRAAIVGFARVPTFEVVAPGQKNMEERMVWDVRNGAGPLRRAIEAEGLWEEWKPDTAKL
;
A
#
# COMPACT_ATOMS: atom_id res chain seq x y z
N ILE A 1 -12.64 9.42 -8.24
CA ILE A 1 -13.07 10.40 -7.20
C ILE A 1 -13.22 11.84 -7.72
N GLY A 2 -13.26 12.06 -9.05
CA GLY A 2 -13.53 13.39 -9.60
C GLY A 2 -12.47 14.46 -9.34
N LEU A 3 -11.20 14.07 -9.12
CA LEU A 3 -10.12 15.04 -9.00
C LEU A 3 -9.93 15.77 -10.35
N PRO A 4 -9.87 17.12 -10.37
CA PRO A 4 -9.70 17.88 -11.59
C PRO A 4 -8.31 17.66 -12.21
N ILE A 5 -8.23 17.72 -13.54
CA ILE A 5 -6.97 17.73 -14.28
C ILE A 5 -6.47 19.18 -14.37
N ASP A 6 -6.10 19.72 -13.22
CA ASP A 6 -5.55 21.07 -13.09
C ASP A 6 -4.19 21.02 -12.41
N ARG A 7 -3.16 21.48 -13.11
CA ARG A 7 -1.77 21.45 -12.62
C ARG A 7 -1.49 22.55 -11.60
N GLU A 8 -2.35 23.54 -11.44
CA GLU A 8 -2.19 24.58 -10.42
C GLU A 8 -2.67 24.10 -9.05
N SER A 9 -3.86 23.48 -9.01
CA SER A 9 -4.48 22.91 -7.81
C SER A 9 -4.04 21.48 -7.48
N VAL A 10 -3.65 20.67 -8.47
CA VAL A 10 -3.20 19.28 -8.31
C VAL A 10 -1.84 19.10 -8.98
N ARG A 11 -0.78 19.30 -8.19
CA ARG A 11 0.62 19.28 -8.66
C ARG A 11 1.23 17.90 -8.52
N ARG A 12 1.86 17.38 -9.56
CA ARG A 12 2.72 16.19 -9.44
C ARG A 12 4.01 16.55 -8.72
N LEU A 13 4.29 15.90 -7.58
CA LEU A 13 5.53 16.07 -6.84
C LEU A 13 6.63 15.16 -7.36
N CYS A 14 6.38 13.84 -7.37
CA CYS A 14 7.37 12.85 -7.77
C CYS A 14 6.72 11.52 -8.18
N LEU A 15 7.55 10.66 -8.76
CA LEU A 15 7.32 9.21 -8.84
C LEU A 15 8.09 8.55 -7.70
N LEU A 16 7.49 7.56 -7.04
CA LEU A 16 8.24 6.67 -6.15
C LEU A 16 8.85 5.52 -6.96
N GLU A 17 9.75 4.74 -6.34
CA GLU A 17 10.22 3.51 -6.97
C GLU A 17 9.07 2.54 -7.26
N VAL A 18 9.31 1.63 -8.21
CA VAL A 18 8.33 0.64 -8.64
C VAL A 18 8.08 -0.43 -7.57
N PHE A 19 6.86 -0.96 -7.53
CA PHE A 19 6.46 -2.05 -6.65
C PHE A 19 5.92 -3.23 -7.46
N LEU A 20 6.28 -4.44 -7.05
CA LEU A 20 5.68 -5.67 -7.58
C LEU A 20 4.41 -6.01 -6.77
N SER A 21 3.26 -6.10 -7.43
CA SER A 21 1.98 -6.48 -6.83
C SER A 21 1.79 -8.00 -6.75
N GLY A 22 0.88 -8.46 -5.89
CA GLY A 22 0.62 -9.89 -5.63
C GLY A 22 0.23 -10.70 -6.87
N ASN A 23 -0.34 -10.03 -7.87
CA ASN A 23 -0.72 -10.60 -9.16
C ASN A 23 0.34 -10.42 -10.25
N GLY A 24 1.57 -10.01 -9.92
CA GLY A 24 2.68 -9.89 -10.87
C GLY A 24 2.56 -8.68 -11.80
N LEU A 25 2.07 -7.54 -11.31
CA LEU A 25 2.10 -6.25 -12.03
C LEU A 25 3.17 -5.33 -11.43
N ILE A 26 3.77 -4.52 -12.30
CA ILE A 26 4.65 -3.42 -11.89
C ILE A 26 3.79 -2.18 -11.67
N VAL A 27 3.87 -1.62 -10.47
CA VAL A 27 3.11 -0.44 -10.05
C VAL A 27 4.08 0.70 -9.82
N THR A 28 3.87 1.84 -10.50
CA THR A 28 4.64 3.08 -10.29
C THR A 28 3.76 4.07 -9.52
N PRO A 29 4.01 4.31 -8.21
CA PRO A 29 3.22 5.26 -7.45
C PRO A 29 3.55 6.70 -7.85
N VAL A 30 2.50 7.51 -8.05
CA VAL A 30 2.61 8.94 -8.34
C VAL A 30 2.15 9.73 -7.13
N VAL A 31 2.98 10.64 -6.63
CA VAL A 31 2.63 11.51 -5.49
C VAL A 31 2.15 12.86 -6.01
N LEU A 32 0.95 13.25 -5.60
CA LEU A 32 0.32 14.52 -5.95
C LEU A 32 0.16 15.39 -4.70
N LEU A 33 0.38 16.70 -4.86
CA LEU A 33 0.02 17.73 -3.91
C LEU A 33 -1.29 18.39 -4.36
N VAL A 34 -2.34 18.21 -3.57
CA VAL A 34 -3.59 18.94 -3.73
C VAL A 34 -3.51 20.21 -2.89
N THR A 35 -3.45 21.38 -3.52
CA THR A 35 -3.38 22.68 -2.84
C THR A 35 -4.76 23.28 -2.61
N ASP A 36 -5.73 22.95 -3.46
CA ASP A 36 -7.10 23.41 -3.30
C ASP A 36 -7.88 22.51 -2.32
N ASN A 37 -7.92 22.94 -1.06
CA ASN A 37 -8.66 22.30 0.02
C ASN A 37 -10.19 22.47 -0.08
N ALA A 38 -10.70 23.22 -1.05
CA ALA A 38 -12.13 23.34 -1.35
C ALA A 38 -12.61 22.32 -2.40
N THR A 39 -11.69 21.59 -3.04
CA THR A 39 -12.04 20.53 -3.99
C THR A 39 -12.96 19.51 -3.33
N ASN A 40 -14.20 19.42 -3.81
CA ASN A 40 -15.16 18.44 -3.32
C ASN A 40 -15.09 17.18 -4.20
N PRO A 41 -14.71 16.01 -3.66
CA PRO A 41 -14.63 14.78 -4.43
C PRO A 41 -15.99 14.37 -5.00
N ILE A 42 -16.04 14.01 -6.28
CA ILE A 42 -17.23 13.43 -6.93
C ILE A 42 -16.99 11.92 -7.04
N LEU A 43 -17.70 11.16 -6.21
CA LEU A 43 -17.54 9.70 -6.15
C LEU A 43 -18.38 9.04 -7.24
N ASN A 44 -17.79 8.07 -7.93
CA ASN A 44 -18.53 7.14 -8.79
C ASN A 44 -18.95 5.95 -7.91
N PRO A 45 -20.25 5.77 -7.60
CA PRO A 45 -20.70 4.71 -6.69
C PRO A 45 -20.50 3.30 -7.23
N THR A 46 -20.32 3.12 -8.54
CA THR A 46 -20.01 1.80 -9.13
C THR A 46 -18.58 1.34 -8.85
N GLU A 47 -17.69 2.28 -8.49
CA GLU A 47 -16.26 2.04 -8.28
C GLU A 47 -15.81 2.34 -6.85
N VAL A 48 -16.41 3.35 -6.22
CA VAL A 48 -15.99 3.89 -4.92
C VAL A 48 -17.16 3.93 -3.96
N THR A 49 -17.16 3.00 -3.02
CA THR A 49 -18.14 2.95 -1.93
C THR A 49 -17.91 4.05 -0.89
N GLN A 50 -16.65 4.30 -0.53
CA GLN A 50 -16.27 5.24 0.54
C GLN A 50 -14.97 5.96 0.20
N LEU A 51 -14.83 7.19 0.70
CA LEU A 51 -13.62 7.99 0.64
C LEU A 51 -13.23 8.44 2.05
N PHE A 52 -11.96 8.32 2.41
CA PHE A 52 -11.44 8.76 3.70
C PHE A 52 -10.01 9.28 3.56
N SER A 53 -9.53 9.94 4.60
CA SER A 53 -8.15 10.42 4.68
C SER A 53 -7.50 9.96 5.99
N MET A 54 -6.20 9.70 5.91
CA MET A 54 -5.35 9.50 7.08
C MET A 54 -4.12 10.40 6.97
N PRO A 55 -3.69 11.05 8.06
CA PRO A 55 -2.37 11.65 8.13
C PRO A 55 -1.27 10.69 7.67
N LEU A 56 -0.47 11.13 6.69
CA LEU A 56 0.63 10.33 6.15
C LEU A 56 1.68 9.92 7.22
N PRO A 57 2.01 10.73 8.26
CA PRO A 57 2.91 10.29 9.33
C PRO A 57 2.49 9.01 10.04
N SER A 58 1.21 8.66 10.02
CA SER A 58 0.65 7.54 10.78
C SER A 58 1.14 6.18 10.30
N PHE A 59 1.66 6.12 9.08
CA PHE A 59 2.31 4.93 8.53
C PHE A 59 3.76 4.77 9.00
N LEU A 60 4.26 5.65 9.88
CA LEU A 60 5.59 5.53 10.50
C LEU A 60 5.53 5.04 11.95
N TYR A 61 4.35 4.84 12.53
CA TYR A 61 4.21 4.50 13.94
C TYR A 61 3.43 3.20 14.14
N ASP A 62 3.89 2.36 15.05
CA ASP A 62 3.17 1.14 15.48
C ASP A 62 2.06 1.44 16.51
N ARG A 63 2.10 2.64 17.10
CA ARG A 63 1.19 3.09 18.16
C ARG A 63 0.60 4.47 17.85
N PRO A 64 -0.73 4.62 17.91
CA PRO A 64 -1.37 5.92 17.67
C PRO A 64 -0.90 7.03 18.61
N SER A 65 -0.57 6.69 19.85
CA SER A 65 -0.10 7.65 20.87
C SER A 65 1.25 8.30 20.54
N LEU A 66 2.00 7.76 19.57
CA LEU A 66 3.28 8.30 19.14
C LEU A 66 3.17 9.21 17.91
N ILE A 67 2.00 9.26 17.27
CA ILE A 67 1.79 10.01 16.03
C ILE A 67 1.68 11.51 16.37
N PRO A 68 2.58 12.37 15.86
CA PRO A 68 2.52 13.80 16.14
C PRO A 68 1.24 14.43 15.58
N GLY A 69 0.53 15.20 16.42
CA GLY A 69 -0.69 15.90 16.00
C GLY A 69 -1.88 15.00 15.69
N TRP A 70 -1.84 13.72 16.07
CA TRP A 70 -2.95 12.80 15.85
C TRP A 70 -4.06 13.02 16.87
N HIS A 71 -5.06 13.79 16.46
CA HIS A 71 -6.37 13.80 17.07
C HIS A 71 -7.22 12.78 16.30
N PHE A 72 -7.94 11.87 16.98
CA PHE A 72 -8.94 10.97 16.36
C PHE A 72 -10.14 11.72 15.74
N GLY A 73 -10.01 13.03 15.53
CA GLY A 73 -11.00 13.88 14.89
C GLY A 73 -11.20 13.45 13.46
N LEU A 74 -12.36 12.86 13.20
CA LEU A 74 -12.96 12.79 11.88
C LEU A 74 -12.78 14.16 11.22
N SER A 75 -12.22 14.19 10.01
CA SER A 75 -12.48 15.35 9.16
C SER A 75 -14.00 15.42 9.02
N GLY A 76 -14.64 16.43 9.61
CA GLY A 76 -16.10 16.63 9.56
C GLY A 76 -16.64 16.85 8.14
N ARG A 77 -15.76 16.75 7.12
CA ARG A 77 -16.09 16.83 5.70
C ARG A 77 -16.55 15.51 5.10
N VAL A 78 -16.47 14.40 5.83
CA VAL A 78 -17.05 13.11 5.42
C VAL A 78 -17.90 12.58 6.58
N SER A 79 -19.18 12.94 6.57
CA SER A 79 -20.16 12.38 7.50
C SER A 79 -20.66 11.07 6.91
N LEU A 80 -20.38 9.95 7.58
CA LEU A 80 -21.00 8.67 7.23
C LEU A 80 -22.35 8.62 7.97
N ASP A 81 -23.43 8.42 7.22
CA ASP A 81 -24.76 8.20 7.77
C ASP A 81 -24.75 6.98 8.72
N PRO A 82 -25.19 7.10 10.00
CA PRO A 82 -25.26 5.98 10.94
C PRO A 82 -26.01 4.76 10.40
N ALA A 83 -26.96 4.95 9.47
CA ALA A 83 -27.70 3.88 8.84
C ALA A 83 -26.87 3.04 7.83
N GLN A 84 -25.67 3.49 7.45
CA GLN A 84 -24.78 2.81 6.50
C GLN A 84 -23.63 2.04 7.16
N GLN A 85 -23.63 1.91 8.49
CA GLN A 85 -22.64 1.11 9.22
C GLN A 85 -22.90 -0.38 8.98
N LEU A 86 -22.36 -0.91 7.89
CA LEU A 86 -22.27 -2.35 7.67
C LEU A 86 -21.36 -2.96 8.75
N PRO A 87 -21.65 -4.19 9.21
CA PRO A 87 -20.74 -4.91 10.10
C PRO A 87 -19.35 -4.99 9.45
N PRO A 88 -18.27 -4.97 10.25
CA PRO A 88 -16.91 -5.07 9.72
C PRO A 88 -16.82 -6.28 8.79
N PRO A 89 -16.33 -6.13 7.56
CA PRO A 89 -16.25 -7.24 6.63
C PRO A 89 -15.33 -8.34 7.20
N GLU A 90 -15.75 -9.59 7.04
CA GLU A 90 -14.91 -10.75 7.32
C GLU A 90 -13.62 -10.66 6.48
N ILE A 91 -12.48 -10.92 7.13
CA ILE A 91 -11.14 -10.61 6.60
C ILE A 91 -10.61 -11.80 5.80
N ASP A 92 -11.11 -12.04 4.59
CA ASP A 92 -10.73 -13.21 3.75
C ASP A 92 -9.25 -13.17 3.29
N TYR A 93 -8.66 -11.98 3.12
CA TYR A 93 -7.21 -11.89 2.82
C TYR A 93 -6.30 -12.22 4.01
N ALA A 94 -6.88 -12.44 5.21
CA ALA A 94 -6.19 -12.93 6.39
C ALA A 94 -6.21 -14.46 6.54
N ASP A 95 -6.67 -15.21 5.55
CA ASP A 95 -6.64 -16.68 5.60
C ASP A 95 -5.36 -17.30 5.01
N GLY A 96 -4.45 -16.48 4.49
CA GLY A 96 -3.14 -16.97 4.04
C GLY A 96 -2.29 -17.55 5.18
N GLN A 97 -1.57 -18.65 4.92
CA GLN A 97 -0.74 -19.41 5.90
C GLN A 97 0.49 -18.66 6.49
N GLY A 98 0.52 -17.32 6.42
CA GLY A 98 1.64 -16.50 6.88
C GLY A 98 1.67 -16.28 8.40
N ARG A 99 2.85 -15.98 8.94
CA ARG A 99 3.04 -15.68 10.37
C ARG A 99 2.54 -14.27 10.68
N VAL A 100 1.54 -14.13 11.55
CA VAL A 100 1.07 -12.83 12.03
C VAL A 100 1.97 -12.32 13.16
N GLY A 101 2.39 -11.05 13.07
CA GLY A 101 3.09 -10.34 14.12
C GLY A 101 2.23 -9.25 14.75
N GLY A 102 2.38 -9.08 16.08
CA GLY A 102 1.60 -8.13 16.89
C GLY A 102 0.44 -8.80 17.66
N LYS A 103 -0.10 -8.12 18.68
CA LYS A 103 -1.34 -8.57 19.34
C LYS A 103 -2.55 -8.30 18.42
N GLU A 104 -3.51 -9.21 18.42
CA GLU A 104 -4.78 -9.03 17.72
C GLU A 104 -5.48 -7.73 18.16
N GLY A 105 -6.11 -7.01 17.22
CA GLY A 105 -6.77 -5.73 17.49
C GLY A 105 -5.87 -4.50 17.62
N ARG A 106 -4.54 -4.60 17.41
CA ARG A 106 -3.65 -3.42 17.41
C ARG A 106 -3.83 -2.56 16.16
N TYR A 107 -3.53 -1.26 16.32
CA TYR A 107 -3.47 -0.28 15.22
C TYR A 107 -2.57 -0.77 14.08
N TYR A 108 -1.30 -1.05 14.36
CA TYR A 108 -0.37 -1.63 13.40
C TYR A 108 -0.21 -3.12 13.64
N GLN A 109 -0.27 -3.88 12.55
CA GLN A 109 -0.01 -5.31 12.50
C GLN A 109 0.74 -5.65 11.21
N TYR A 110 1.36 -6.82 11.19
CA TYR A 110 1.95 -7.34 9.96
C TYR A 110 1.76 -8.84 9.83
N ARG A 111 1.92 -9.33 8.60
CA ARG A 111 2.03 -10.76 8.31
C ARG A 111 3.19 -11.01 7.38
N ASP A 112 4.04 -11.95 7.73
CA ASP A 112 5.10 -12.41 6.84
C ASP A 112 4.53 -13.55 5.98
N VAL A 113 4.48 -13.33 4.66
CA VAL A 113 3.89 -14.27 3.69
C VAL A 113 4.95 -14.81 2.75
N SER A 114 4.84 -16.10 2.41
CA SER A 114 5.65 -16.70 1.36
C SER A 114 5.25 -16.12 0.01
N TRP A 115 6.22 -15.60 -0.73
CA TRP A 115 6.02 -15.09 -2.07
C TRP A 115 7.24 -15.41 -2.94
N GLY A 116 7.01 -16.26 -3.94
CA GLY A 116 8.07 -16.71 -4.83
C GLY A 116 9.12 -17.51 -4.08
N SER A 117 10.39 -17.11 -4.20
CA SER A 117 11.51 -17.75 -3.49
C SER A 117 11.80 -17.19 -2.10
N GLY A 118 10.95 -16.33 -1.54
CA GLY A 118 11.24 -15.66 -0.28
C GLY A 118 10.00 -15.33 0.54
N VAL A 119 10.22 -14.46 1.52
CA VAL A 119 9.20 -13.96 2.43
C VAL A 119 9.02 -12.47 2.21
N VAL A 120 7.79 -11.99 2.31
CA VAL A 120 7.43 -10.57 2.22
C VAL A 120 6.59 -10.19 3.43
N ARG A 121 6.96 -9.09 4.10
CA ARG A 121 6.15 -8.49 5.15
C ARG A 121 5.00 -7.69 4.55
N MET A 122 3.79 -8.11 4.86
CA MET A 122 2.54 -7.43 4.54
C MET A 122 2.09 -6.60 5.73
N HIS A 123 2.04 -5.28 5.56
CA HIS A 123 1.63 -4.35 6.61
C HIS A 123 0.11 -4.18 6.65
N ARG A 124 -0.41 -3.85 7.83
CA ARG A 124 -1.82 -3.52 8.07
C ARG A 124 -1.93 -2.41 9.13
N PHE A 125 -2.73 -1.39 8.83
CA PHE A 125 -3.03 -0.27 9.73
C PHE A 125 -4.54 -0.12 9.88
N LEU A 126 -5.02 -0.07 11.11
CA LEU A 126 -6.39 0.33 11.40
C LEU A 126 -6.58 1.82 11.05
N THR A 127 -7.78 2.15 10.61
CA THR A 127 -8.20 3.50 10.23
C THR A 127 -8.94 4.21 11.36
N GLY A 128 -9.36 3.47 12.40
CA GLY A 128 -10.24 3.95 13.46
C GLY A 128 -11.70 4.12 13.00
N ARG A 129 -12.04 3.62 11.81
CA ARG A 129 -13.35 3.76 11.17
C ARG A 129 -13.93 2.43 10.72
N GLU A 130 -13.37 1.32 11.21
CA GLU A 130 -13.80 -0.04 10.88
C GLU A 130 -15.27 -0.30 11.23
N GLY A 131 -15.76 0.29 12.33
CA GLY A 131 -17.19 0.24 12.69
C GLY A 131 -18.13 0.93 11.70
N GLY A 132 -17.58 1.79 10.82
CA GLY A 132 -18.31 2.42 9.71
C GLY A 132 -18.11 1.73 8.36
N GLY A 133 -17.59 0.49 8.36
CA GLY A 133 -17.32 -0.28 7.15
C GLY A 133 -16.00 0.06 6.44
N ILE A 134 -15.23 1.03 6.94
CA ILE A 134 -13.92 1.37 6.35
C ILE A 134 -12.93 0.27 6.67
N LYS A 135 -12.44 -0.40 5.63
CA LYS A 135 -11.43 -1.45 5.79
C LYS A 135 -10.09 -0.85 6.26
N PRO A 136 -9.30 -1.63 7.01
CA PRO A 136 -7.90 -1.30 7.30
C PRO A 136 -7.13 -0.98 6.01
N VAL A 137 -6.04 -0.21 6.12
CA VAL A 137 -5.09 -0.03 5.02
C VAL A 137 -4.04 -1.13 5.10
N TYR A 138 -3.91 -1.95 4.06
CA TYR A 138 -3.00 -3.11 4.07
C TYR A 138 -2.34 -3.41 2.73
N GLY A 139 -1.39 -4.35 2.74
CA GLY A 139 -0.76 -4.91 1.54
C GLY A 139 0.06 -3.87 0.77
N LEU A 140 -0.05 -3.89 -0.57
CA LEU A 140 0.68 -2.99 -1.45
C LEU A 140 0.40 -1.51 -1.13
N THR A 141 -0.86 -1.17 -0.86
CA THR A 141 -1.24 0.21 -0.50
C THR A 141 -0.52 0.68 0.76
N ALA A 142 -0.47 -0.17 1.80
CA ALA A 142 0.28 0.15 3.02
C ALA A 142 1.79 0.28 2.76
N ALA A 143 2.37 -0.61 1.94
CA ALA A 143 3.79 -0.53 1.58
C ALA A 143 4.15 0.77 0.85
N ILE A 144 3.32 1.19 -0.11
CA ILE A 144 3.48 2.47 -0.82
C ILE A 144 3.38 3.65 0.16
N LEU A 145 2.40 3.64 1.07
CA LEU A 145 2.19 4.73 2.02
C LEU A 145 3.29 4.82 3.08
N ILE A 146 3.82 3.68 3.56
CA ILE A 146 5.02 3.64 4.40
C ILE A 146 6.19 4.30 3.65
N ARG A 147 6.44 3.91 2.40
CA ARG A 147 7.53 4.49 1.62
C ARG A 147 7.35 5.99 1.39
N ALA A 148 6.16 6.42 1.00
CA ALA A 148 5.82 7.82 0.82
C ALA A 148 6.07 8.61 2.11
N ALA A 149 5.70 8.07 3.27
CA ALA A 149 5.92 8.72 4.56
C ALA A 149 7.42 8.78 4.93
N ILE A 150 8.19 7.71 4.67
CA ILE A 150 9.64 7.69 4.91
C ILE A 150 10.33 8.80 4.10
N VAL A 151 10.01 8.90 2.81
CA VAL A 151 10.58 9.91 1.91
C VAL A 151 10.11 11.32 2.29
N GLY A 152 8.80 11.49 2.50
CA GLY A 152 8.21 12.80 2.77
C GLY A 152 8.59 13.42 4.12
N PHE A 153 8.80 12.60 5.15
CA PHE A 153 9.14 13.08 6.49
C PHE A 153 10.60 12.85 6.89
N ALA A 154 11.40 12.19 6.04
CA ALA A 154 12.78 11.80 6.34
C ALA A 154 12.90 11.07 7.69
N ARG A 155 11.99 10.14 7.96
CA ARG A 155 11.88 9.40 9.23
C ARG A 155 11.83 7.91 8.99
N VAL A 156 12.42 7.16 9.92
CA VAL A 156 12.34 5.70 9.96
C VAL A 156 11.09 5.29 10.75
N PRO A 157 10.34 4.27 10.33
CA PRO A 157 9.19 3.78 11.09
C PRO A 157 9.60 3.22 12.46
N THR A 158 8.71 3.25 13.44
CA THR A 158 8.94 2.65 14.79
C THR A 158 8.78 1.13 14.80
N PHE A 159 8.75 0.51 13.63
CA PHE A 159 8.58 -0.92 13.43
C PHE A 159 9.45 -1.39 12.25
N GLU A 160 9.71 -2.69 12.22
CA GLU A 160 10.47 -3.33 11.16
C GLU A 160 9.67 -3.42 9.86
N VAL A 161 10.15 -2.73 8.82
CA VAL A 161 9.51 -2.68 7.50
C VAL A 161 9.68 -3.99 6.74
N VAL A 162 10.80 -4.67 6.91
CA VAL A 162 11.13 -5.90 6.17
C VAL A 162 11.06 -7.14 7.07
N ALA A 163 10.64 -8.27 6.52
CA ALA A 163 10.75 -9.55 7.20
C ALA A 163 12.21 -10.02 7.26
N PRO A 164 12.60 -10.84 8.26
CA PRO A 164 13.92 -11.48 8.27
C PRO A 164 14.17 -12.25 6.96
N GLY A 165 15.26 -11.94 6.26
CA GLY A 165 15.61 -12.57 4.98
C GLY A 165 14.73 -12.14 3.79
N GLN A 166 13.90 -11.11 3.94
CA GLN A 166 13.12 -10.57 2.83
C GLN A 166 14.04 -9.97 1.76
N LYS A 167 13.89 -10.46 0.53
CA LYS A 167 14.54 -9.91 -0.65
C LYS A 167 14.05 -8.49 -0.93
N ASN A 168 14.94 -7.65 -1.44
CA ASN A 168 14.58 -6.30 -1.86
C ASN A 168 13.64 -6.34 -3.10
N MET A 169 13.09 -5.19 -3.48
CA MET A 169 12.09 -5.13 -4.55
C MET A 169 12.65 -5.58 -5.91
N GLU A 170 13.87 -5.17 -6.23
CA GLU A 170 14.54 -5.51 -7.49
C GLU A 170 14.81 -7.02 -7.58
N GLU A 171 15.36 -7.62 -6.53
CA GLU A 171 15.58 -9.07 -6.44
C GLU A 171 14.28 -9.86 -6.62
N ARG A 172 13.16 -9.34 -6.08
CA ARG A 172 11.84 -9.95 -6.25
C ARG A 172 11.34 -9.85 -7.69
N MET A 173 11.51 -8.70 -8.34
CA MET A 173 11.15 -8.51 -9.75
C MET A 173 12.00 -9.41 -10.67
N VAL A 174 13.32 -9.43 -10.47
CA VAL A 174 14.23 -10.32 -11.20
C VAL A 174 13.82 -11.78 -11.02
N TRP A 175 13.47 -12.18 -9.80
CA TRP A 175 13.00 -13.54 -9.55
C TRP A 175 11.69 -13.84 -10.28
N ASP A 176 10.71 -12.94 -10.23
CA ASP A 176 9.39 -13.10 -10.86
C ASP A 176 9.50 -13.17 -12.40
N VAL A 177 10.36 -12.33 -12.98
CA VAL A 177 10.68 -12.40 -14.42
C VAL A 177 11.37 -13.71 -14.75
N ARG A 178 12.40 -14.13 -14.01
CA ARG A 178 13.22 -15.30 -14.38
C ARG A 178 12.53 -16.64 -14.12
N ASN A 179 11.74 -16.74 -13.05
CA ASN A 179 11.23 -18.01 -12.52
C ASN A 179 9.70 -18.06 -12.43
N GLY A 180 9.03 -16.91 -12.53
CA GLY A 180 7.57 -16.85 -12.53
C GLY A 180 6.97 -17.19 -13.89
N ALA A 181 5.67 -17.46 -13.90
CA ALA A 181 4.83 -17.56 -15.10
C ALA A 181 3.71 -16.50 -15.09
N GLY A 182 3.88 -15.47 -14.25
CA GLY A 182 2.89 -14.41 -14.01
C GLY A 182 2.77 -13.41 -15.16
N PRO A 183 1.88 -12.41 -15.03
CA PRO A 183 1.69 -11.37 -16.04
C PRO A 183 2.97 -10.62 -16.42
N LEU A 184 3.83 -10.32 -15.45
CA LEU A 184 5.11 -9.65 -15.71
C LEU A 184 6.00 -10.44 -16.68
N ARG A 185 6.19 -11.75 -16.45
CA ARG A 185 6.96 -12.60 -17.35
C ARG A 185 6.33 -12.65 -18.75
N ARG A 186 5.00 -12.80 -18.85
CA ARG A 186 4.31 -12.79 -20.15
C ARG A 186 4.47 -11.47 -20.90
N ALA A 187 4.50 -10.34 -20.19
CA ALA A 187 4.74 -9.02 -20.80
C ALA A 187 6.16 -8.92 -21.36
N ILE A 188 7.18 -9.33 -20.59
CA ILE A 188 8.60 -9.36 -21.04
C ILE A 188 8.75 -10.20 -22.33
N GLU A 189 8.10 -11.37 -22.39
CA GLU A 189 8.14 -12.23 -23.57
C GLU A 189 7.42 -11.60 -24.77
N ALA A 190 6.24 -11.01 -24.55
CA ALA A 190 5.47 -10.35 -25.61
C ALA A 190 6.19 -9.13 -26.20
N GLU A 191 7.00 -8.43 -25.40
CA GLU A 191 7.80 -7.29 -25.84
C GLU A 191 9.17 -7.70 -26.43
N GLY A 192 9.49 -9.00 -26.49
CA GLY A 192 10.76 -9.50 -27.03
C GLY A 192 11.98 -9.19 -26.14
N LEU A 193 11.76 -8.80 -24.88
CA LEU A 193 12.82 -8.39 -23.96
C LEU A 193 13.48 -9.58 -23.25
N TRP A 194 12.96 -10.80 -23.42
CA TRP A 194 13.40 -11.97 -22.63
C TRP A 194 14.90 -12.27 -22.70
N GLU A 195 15.56 -12.00 -23.84
CA GLU A 195 17.00 -12.23 -24.00
C GLU A 195 17.85 -11.43 -23.00
N GLU A 196 17.42 -10.22 -22.64
CA GLU A 196 18.11 -9.35 -21.65
C GLU A 196 17.94 -9.86 -20.21
N TRP A 197 16.92 -10.68 -19.96
CA TRP A 197 16.54 -11.13 -18.62
C TRP A 197 17.00 -12.55 -18.30
N LYS A 198 17.59 -13.26 -19.27
CA LYS A 198 18.18 -14.58 -19.02
C LYS A 198 19.24 -14.49 -17.91
N PRO A 199 19.39 -15.53 -17.08
CA PRO A 199 20.54 -15.61 -16.18
C PRO A 199 21.82 -15.57 -17.01
N ASP A 200 22.82 -14.79 -16.58
CA ASP A 200 24.14 -14.84 -17.21
C ASP A 200 24.66 -16.28 -17.13
N THR A 201 24.80 -16.95 -18.27
CA THR A 201 25.35 -18.31 -18.36
C THR A 201 26.86 -18.35 -18.08
N ALA A 202 27.47 -17.23 -17.72
CA ALA A 202 28.90 -17.10 -17.45
C ALA A 202 29.18 -17.03 -15.94
N LYS A 203 29.13 -18.20 -15.27
CA LYS A 203 29.91 -18.62 -14.09
C LYS A 203 29.30 -19.89 -13.51
N LEU A 204 29.65 -21.02 -14.13
CA LEU A 204 29.74 -22.33 -13.47
C LEU A 204 31.20 -22.53 -13.06
#